data_AF-A0AA39JSK9-F1
#
_entry.id   AF-A0AA39JSK9-F1
#
_cell.length_a   1.000
_cell.length_b   1.000
_cell.length_c   1.000
_cell.angle_alpha   90.00
_cell.angle_beta   90.00
_cell.angle_gamma   90.00
#
_symmetry.space_group_name_H-M   'P 1'
#
loop_
_entity.id
_entity.type
_entity.pdbx_description
1 polymer ?
#
loop_
_entity_poly.entity_id
_entity_poly.type
_entity_poly.pdbx_seq_one_letter_code
_entity_poly.pdbx_strand_id
1 'polypeptide(L)'
;MRSRYADAICQSKAVAEQRVTAVSLQDRVRVHLLDYRNMPDDFEHAFDAFISVEMVEAVGAMHLGNFFKLLDWALKPHHAAAVITATTQPEWRFKVFQPDDYARRYQWPNSFVPSATYFLQVAETATQGRLTVESVENFGSHYPRTLREWGRRFSQNWGNEEVMTSLAKSQPQLLRVPGALEAFKRKWEYLWAYAEVGYARAYTSMHHFTFMRPEFVSVPCD
;
A
#
# COMPACT_ATOMS: atom_id res chain seq x y z
N MET A 1 -11.13 -11.55 15.92
CA MET A 1 -10.78 -10.76 14.73
C MET A 1 -9.32 -10.92 14.27
N ARG A 2 -8.37 -11.34 15.12
CA ARG A 2 -6.94 -11.52 14.76
C ARG A 2 -6.60 -12.70 13.83
N SER A 3 -7.41 -13.77 13.75
CA SER A 3 -6.95 -14.98 13.03
C SER A 3 -7.03 -14.91 11.50
N ARG A 4 -8.06 -14.26 10.92
CA ARG A 4 -8.26 -14.27 9.45
C ARG A 4 -7.22 -13.47 8.66
N TYR A 5 -6.70 -12.37 9.23
CA TYR A 5 -5.65 -11.58 8.58
C TYR A 5 -4.29 -12.27 8.67
N ALA A 6 -4.01 -12.98 9.77
CA ALA A 6 -2.79 -13.76 9.91
C ALA A 6 -2.71 -14.86 8.84
N ASP A 7 -3.81 -15.57 8.59
CA ASP A 7 -3.85 -16.62 7.58
C ASP A 7 -3.56 -16.09 6.16
N ALA A 8 -4.13 -14.93 5.81
CA ALA A 8 -3.89 -14.30 4.50
C ALA A 8 -2.43 -13.84 4.34
N ILE A 9 -1.82 -13.27 5.38
CA ILE A 9 -0.41 -12.83 5.35
C ILE A 9 0.52 -14.05 5.25
N CYS A 10 0.23 -15.13 5.98
CA CYS A 10 0.96 -16.39 5.87
C CYS A 10 0.87 -16.99 4.45
N GLN A 11 -0.31 -16.94 3.82
CA GLN A 11 -0.48 -17.36 2.43
C GLN A 11 0.33 -16.50 1.46
N SER A 12 0.32 -15.17 1.64
CA SER A 12 1.12 -14.25 0.84
C SER A 12 2.62 -14.56 0.93
N LYS A 13 3.13 -14.83 2.14
CA LYS A 13 4.53 -15.26 2.32
C LYS A 13 4.83 -16.55 1.56
N ALA A 14 3.99 -17.57 1.71
CA ALA A 14 4.19 -18.86 1.06
C ALA A 14 4.22 -18.72 -0.47
N VAL A 15 3.32 -17.93 -1.05
CA VAL A 15 3.30 -17.65 -2.50
C VAL A 15 4.54 -16.87 -2.93
N ALA A 16 5.00 -15.89 -2.14
CA ALA A 16 6.22 -15.14 -2.44
C ALA A 16 7.45 -16.05 -2.46
N GLU A 17 7.63 -16.92 -1.46
CA GLU A 17 8.74 -17.88 -1.40
C GLU A 17 8.70 -18.91 -2.52
N GLN A 18 7.50 -19.38 -2.89
CA GLN A 18 7.31 -20.25 -4.05
C GLN A 18 7.77 -19.56 -5.34
N ARG A 19 7.42 -18.28 -5.54
CA ARG A 19 7.84 -17.51 -6.72
C ARG A 19 9.34 -17.30 -6.74
N VAL A 20 9.95 -16.93 -5.62
CA VAL A 20 11.41 -16.80 -5.47
C VAL A 20 12.12 -18.11 -5.80
N THR A 21 11.57 -19.22 -5.29
CA THR A 21 12.11 -20.57 -5.55
C THR A 21 12.00 -20.96 -7.02
N ALA A 22 10.86 -20.68 -7.66
CA ALA A 22 10.63 -20.98 -9.06
C ALA A 22 11.61 -20.26 -10.01
N VAL A 23 12.19 -19.14 -9.59
CA VAL A 23 13.20 -18.38 -10.35
C VAL A 23 14.62 -18.52 -9.79
N SER A 24 14.85 -19.40 -8.82
CA SER A 24 16.17 -19.69 -8.23
C SER A 24 16.88 -18.47 -7.61
N LEU A 25 16.16 -17.63 -6.86
CA LEU A 25 16.70 -16.42 -6.21
C LEU A 25 16.73 -16.50 -4.66
N GLN A 26 16.70 -17.71 -4.09
CA GLN A 26 16.61 -17.91 -2.63
C GLN A 26 17.84 -17.39 -1.88
N ASP A 27 18.98 -17.30 -2.55
CA ASP A 27 20.24 -16.73 -2.04
C ASP A 27 20.21 -15.19 -1.98
N ARG A 28 19.29 -14.54 -2.70
CA ARG A 28 19.21 -13.07 -2.83
C ARG A 28 17.94 -12.47 -2.25
N VAL A 29 16.87 -13.25 -2.11
CA VAL A 29 15.58 -12.77 -1.62
C VAL A 29 15.18 -13.51 -0.35
N ARG A 30 14.99 -12.75 0.73
CA ARG A 30 14.48 -13.26 2.00
C ARG A 30 13.11 -12.67 2.28
N VAL A 31 12.12 -13.53 2.55
CA VAL A 31 10.75 -13.11 2.87
C VAL A 31 10.51 -13.27 4.36
N HIS A 32 10.28 -12.16 5.05
CA HIS A 32 10.03 -12.16 6.49
C HIS A 32 8.51 -12.13 6.77
N LEU A 33 8.06 -12.98 7.69
CA LEU A 33 6.75 -12.86 8.31
C LEU A 33 6.91 -12.08 9.61
N LEU A 34 6.89 -10.76 9.53
CA LEU A 34 7.04 -9.89 10.69
C LEU A 34 6.15 -8.67 10.60
N ASP A 35 5.93 -8.05 11.76
CA ASP A 35 5.41 -6.70 11.85
C ASP A 35 6.59 -5.73 11.71
N TYR A 36 6.60 -4.88 10.68
CA TYR A 36 7.71 -3.95 10.42
C TYR A 36 7.95 -2.97 11.59
N ARG A 37 6.99 -2.84 12.51
CA ARG A 37 7.15 -2.04 13.73
C ARG A 37 8.05 -2.71 14.77
N ASN A 38 8.28 -4.01 14.61
CA ASN A 38 9.12 -4.85 15.45
C ASN A 38 10.21 -5.51 14.58
N MET A 39 10.89 -4.71 13.75
CA MET A 39 12.05 -5.20 13.00
C MET A 39 13.14 -5.68 13.97
N PRO A 40 13.87 -6.76 13.65
CA PRO A 40 14.93 -7.25 14.53
C PRO A 40 16.10 -6.26 14.56
N ASP A 41 16.83 -6.22 15.67
CA ASP A 41 17.88 -5.21 15.89
C ASP A 41 19.00 -5.22 14.82
N ASP A 42 19.22 -6.36 14.16
CA ASP A 42 20.19 -6.47 13.05
C ASP A 42 19.77 -5.71 11.78
N PHE A 43 18.54 -5.16 11.74
CA PHE A 43 18.05 -4.32 10.66
C PHE A 43 18.43 -2.84 10.83
N GLU A 44 18.96 -2.44 12.00
CA GLU A 44 19.46 -1.09 12.22
C GLU A 44 20.53 -0.74 11.20
N HIS A 45 20.29 0.31 10.42
CA HIS A 45 21.20 0.76 9.36
C HIS A 45 21.63 -0.34 8.37
N ALA A 46 20.82 -1.37 8.16
CA ALA A 46 21.18 -2.52 7.34
C ALA A 46 20.92 -2.32 5.84
N PHE A 47 20.04 -1.38 5.46
CA PHE A 47 19.52 -1.29 4.10
C PHE A 47 20.01 -0.07 3.34
N ASP A 48 20.47 -0.30 2.11
CA ASP A 48 20.77 0.75 1.12
C ASP A 48 19.49 1.34 0.50
N ALA A 49 18.40 0.56 0.45
CA ALA A 49 17.15 0.98 -0.17
C ALA A 49 15.94 0.52 0.64
N PHE A 50 14.92 1.36 0.72
CA PHE A 50 13.62 1.04 1.30
C PHE A 50 12.52 1.26 0.27
N ILE A 51 11.65 0.27 0.07
CA ILE A 51 10.52 0.41 -0.85
C ILE A 51 9.23 0.03 -0.11
N SER A 52 8.24 0.93 -0.15
CA SER A 52 6.91 0.69 0.40
C SER A 52 5.86 0.99 -0.66
N VAL A 53 5.06 -0.01 -1.00
CA VAL A 53 4.01 0.08 -2.01
C VAL A 53 2.65 -0.15 -1.37
N GLU A 54 1.74 0.82 -1.48
CA GLU A 54 0.34 0.75 -1.03
C GLU A 54 0.17 0.26 0.43
N MET A 55 1.06 0.71 1.31
CA MET A 55 1.07 0.32 2.73
C MET A 55 0.69 1.47 3.66
N VAL A 56 1.11 2.69 3.33
CA VAL A 56 1.01 3.85 4.23
C VAL A 56 -0.43 4.23 4.57
N GLU A 57 -1.39 3.86 3.72
CA GLU A 57 -2.82 4.04 3.93
C GLU A 57 -3.32 3.30 5.17
N ALA A 58 -2.69 2.17 5.52
CA ALA A 58 -3.04 1.36 6.68
C ALA A 58 -2.33 1.78 7.97
N VAL A 59 -1.38 2.72 7.90
CA VAL A 59 -0.59 3.17 9.07
C VAL A 59 -1.42 4.08 9.98
N GLY A 60 -2.21 4.98 9.40
CA GLY A 60 -2.99 5.97 10.15
C GLY A 60 -2.19 7.22 10.52
N ALA A 61 -2.89 8.35 10.64
CA ALA A 61 -2.28 9.67 10.86
C ALA A 61 -1.35 9.72 12.08
N MET A 62 -1.78 9.13 13.21
CA MET A 62 -1.03 9.15 14.47
C MET A 62 0.27 8.35 14.43
N HIS A 63 0.40 7.41 13.50
CA HIS A 63 1.55 6.51 13.41
C HIS A 63 2.46 6.79 12.21
N LEU A 64 2.05 7.66 11.29
CA LEU A 64 2.83 7.99 10.10
C LEU A 64 4.24 8.51 10.45
N GLY A 65 4.36 9.32 11.50
CA GLY A 65 5.67 9.76 11.99
C GLY A 65 6.54 8.60 12.52
N ASN A 66 5.95 7.61 13.19
CA ASN A 66 6.70 6.43 13.65
C ASN A 66 7.11 5.54 12.47
N PHE A 67 6.30 5.44 11.43
CA PHE A 67 6.68 4.75 10.19
C PHE A 67 7.95 5.37 9.59
N PHE A 68 8.02 6.70 9.47
CA PHE A 68 9.23 7.35 8.98
C PHE A 68 10.44 7.20 9.91
N LYS A 69 10.24 7.19 11.24
CA LYS A 69 11.33 6.90 12.18
C LYS A 69 11.88 5.48 12.02
N LEU A 70 11.02 4.49 11.78
CA LEU A 70 11.44 3.10 11.55
C LEU A 70 12.18 2.96 10.22
N LEU A 71 11.71 3.63 9.17
CA LEU A 71 12.41 3.69 7.89
C LEU A 71 13.79 4.34 8.06
N ASP A 72 13.86 5.48 8.75
CA ASP A 72 15.10 6.21 9.02
C ASP A 72 16.09 5.36 9.85
N TRP A 73 15.59 4.61 10.84
CA TRP A 73 16.39 3.68 11.63
C TRP A 73 16.96 2.52 10.79
N ALA A 74 16.16 1.94 9.88
CA ALA A 74 16.57 0.79 9.08
C ALA A 74 17.56 1.16 7.94
N LEU A 75 17.47 2.38 7.41
CA LEU A 75 18.35 2.83 6.33
C LEU A 75 19.77 3.12 6.82
N LYS A 76 20.77 2.75 6.02
CA LYS A 76 22.18 3.15 6.23
C LYS A 76 22.32 4.67 6.35
N PRO A 77 23.20 5.19 7.22
CA PRO A 77 23.34 6.63 7.50
C PRO A 77 23.67 7.48 6.28
N HIS A 78 24.30 6.90 5.26
CA HIS A 78 24.73 7.56 4.02
C HIS A 78 24.41 6.67 2.81
N HIS A 79 24.36 7.26 1.61
CA HIS A 79 24.14 6.55 0.34
C HIS A 79 22.91 5.63 0.31
N ALA A 80 21.82 6.05 0.95
CA ALA A 80 20.59 5.27 1.02
C ALA A 80 19.42 5.99 0.36
N ALA A 81 18.47 5.22 -0.19
CA ALA A 81 17.28 5.75 -0.85
C ALA A 81 15.98 5.12 -0.31
N ALA A 82 14.88 5.84 -0.42
CA ALA A 82 13.56 5.29 -0.17
C ALA A 82 12.57 5.68 -1.27
N VAL A 83 11.72 4.73 -1.68
CA VAL A 83 10.59 4.98 -2.58
C VAL A 83 9.31 4.54 -1.89
N ILE A 84 8.36 5.46 -1.75
CA ILE A 84 7.10 5.20 -1.05
C ILE A 84 5.94 5.61 -1.94
N THR A 85 5.07 4.67 -2.27
CA THR A 85 3.79 4.99 -2.92
C THR A 85 2.74 5.29 -1.87
N ALA A 86 1.91 6.29 -2.15
CA ALA A 86 0.78 6.63 -1.32
C ALA A 86 -0.39 7.09 -2.19
N THR A 87 -1.55 6.52 -1.95
CA THR A 87 -2.82 7.16 -2.26
C THR A 87 -2.88 8.47 -1.46
N THR A 88 -3.18 9.58 -2.13
CA THR A 88 -3.28 10.90 -1.49
C THR A 88 -4.57 11.63 -1.83
N GLN A 89 -4.91 12.63 -1.01
CA GLN A 89 -5.96 13.60 -1.27
C GLN A 89 -5.34 14.93 -1.72
N PRO A 90 -6.05 15.73 -2.55
CA PRO A 90 -5.61 17.08 -2.86
C PRO A 90 -5.65 17.96 -1.60
N GLU A 91 -4.74 18.92 -1.52
CA GLU A 91 -4.47 19.76 -0.36
C GLU A 91 -5.71 20.50 0.13
N TRP A 92 -6.53 21.01 -0.79
CA TRP A 92 -7.74 21.78 -0.46
C TRP A 92 -8.82 20.94 0.23
N ARG A 93 -8.80 19.61 0.07
CA ARG A 93 -9.76 18.68 0.69
C ARG A 93 -9.20 18.01 1.93
N PHE A 94 -7.87 17.89 2.00
CA PHE A 94 -7.21 17.12 3.03
C PHE A 94 -7.52 17.65 4.44
N LYS A 95 -7.85 16.72 5.32
CA LYS A 95 -7.95 16.93 6.76
C LYS A 95 -7.30 15.75 7.45
N VAL A 96 -6.58 16.00 8.55
CA VAL A 96 -6.01 14.94 9.38
C VAL A 96 -7.13 14.04 9.93
N PHE A 97 -8.23 14.65 10.38
CA PHE A 97 -9.45 13.94 10.73
C PHE A 97 -10.30 13.68 9.48
N GLN A 98 -10.38 12.42 9.06
CA GLN A 98 -11.09 12.00 7.85
C GLN A 98 -12.43 11.34 8.22
N PRO A 99 -13.57 11.87 7.75
CA PRO A 99 -14.87 11.31 8.05
C PRO A 99 -15.05 9.92 7.41
N ASP A 100 -16.04 9.19 7.91
CA ASP A 100 -16.46 7.92 7.31
C ASP A 100 -16.92 8.16 5.87
N ASP A 101 -16.43 7.34 4.95
CA ASP A 101 -16.84 7.31 3.56
C ASP A 101 -17.06 5.86 3.12
N TYR A 102 -17.44 5.65 1.86
CA TYR A 102 -17.68 4.29 1.38
C TYR A 102 -16.48 3.36 1.59
N ALA A 103 -15.26 3.83 1.29
CA ALA A 103 -14.05 3.04 1.39
C ALA A 103 -13.77 2.67 2.85
N ARG A 104 -13.83 3.62 3.79
CA ARG A 104 -13.63 3.37 5.23
C ARG A 104 -14.72 2.50 5.83
N ARG A 105 -15.96 2.67 5.39
CA ARG A 105 -17.12 1.91 5.88
C ARG A 105 -17.08 0.45 5.46
N TYR A 106 -16.71 0.16 4.20
CA TYR A 106 -16.93 -1.15 3.60
C TYR A 106 -15.69 -1.89 3.13
N GLN A 107 -14.55 -1.21 2.92
CA GLN A 107 -13.34 -1.83 2.35
C GLN A 107 -12.15 -1.77 3.30
N TRP A 108 -11.78 -0.57 3.75
CA TRP A 108 -10.59 -0.34 4.58
C TRP A 108 -10.92 0.48 5.82
N PRO A 109 -11.51 -0.16 6.85
CA PRO A 109 -11.71 0.48 8.14
C PRO A 109 -10.36 1.00 8.66
N ASN A 110 -10.34 2.27 9.08
CA ASN A 110 -9.17 3.00 9.59
C ASN A 110 -8.15 3.47 8.53
N SER A 111 -8.45 3.38 7.23
CA SER A 111 -7.54 3.93 6.22
C SER A 111 -7.37 5.44 6.37
N PHE A 112 -6.13 5.91 6.28
CA PHE A 112 -5.77 7.34 6.28
C PHE A 112 -5.08 7.69 4.97
N VAL A 113 -5.59 8.72 4.29
CA VAL A 113 -5.09 9.14 2.97
C VAL A 113 -4.52 10.56 3.09
N PRO A 114 -3.19 10.74 3.24
CA PRO A 114 -2.58 12.06 3.46
C PRO A 114 -2.71 12.97 2.23
N SER A 115 -2.43 14.27 2.36
CA SER A 115 -2.00 15.07 1.20
C SER A 115 -0.51 14.86 0.94
N ALA A 116 -0.04 15.21 -0.27
CA ALA A 116 1.39 15.10 -0.57
C ALA A 116 2.22 16.01 0.34
N THR A 117 1.76 17.25 0.55
CA THR A 117 2.42 18.21 1.45
C THR A 117 2.48 17.73 2.90
N TYR A 118 1.38 17.17 3.43
CA TYR A 118 1.35 16.64 4.80
C TYR A 118 2.29 15.45 4.95
N PHE A 119 2.34 14.56 3.94
CA PHE A 119 3.22 13.40 3.94
C PHE A 119 4.70 13.82 4.03
N LEU A 120 5.10 14.80 3.22
CA LEU A 120 6.46 15.37 3.24
C LEU A 120 6.77 16.05 4.58
N GLN A 121 5.84 16.83 5.13
CA GLN A 121 6.05 17.52 6.42
C GLN A 121 6.25 16.51 7.57
N VAL A 122 5.47 15.43 7.59
CA VAL A 122 5.64 14.37 8.58
C VAL A 122 6.97 13.65 8.39
N ALA A 123 7.37 13.37 7.15
CA ALA A 123 8.67 12.76 6.83
C ALA A 123 9.84 13.62 7.33
N GLU A 124 9.84 14.91 6.99
CA GLU A 124 10.86 15.87 7.40
C GLU A 124 10.97 15.95 8.92
N THR A 125 9.83 16.12 9.61
CA THR A 125 9.80 16.21 11.08
C THR A 125 10.28 14.93 11.75
N ALA A 126 9.82 13.77 11.26
CA ALA A 126 10.14 12.47 11.84
C ALA A 126 11.60 12.06 11.65
N THR A 127 12.21 12.45 10.53
CA THR A 127 13.60 12.12 10.17
C THR A 127 14.58 13.26 10.45
N GLN A 128 14.10 14.39 11.00
CA GLN A 128 14.89 15.58 11.28
C GLN A 128 15.66 16.08 10.03
N GLY A 129 15.01 16.01 8.87
CA GLY A 129 15.59 16.43 7.59
C GLY A 129 16.67 15.51 7.01
N ARG A 130 16.93 14.33 7.61
CA ARG A 130 17.93 13.38 7.07
C ARG A 130 17.53 12.78 5.72
N LEU A 131 16.24 12.73 5.42
CA LEU A 131 15.72 12.32 4.12
C LEU A 131 15.47 13.54 3.24
N THR A 132 16.30 13.72 2.21
CA THR A 132 16.10 14.73 1.19
C THR A 132 15.08 14.23 0.17
N VAL A 133 14.10 15.07 -0.18
CA VAL A 133 13.13 14.76 -1.22
C VAL A 133 13.81 14.90 -2.58
N GLU A 134 13.89 13.79 -3.32
CA GLU A 134 14.41 13.79 -4.69
C GLU A 134 13.29 14.05 -5.69
N SER A 135 12.21 13.28 -5.62
CA SER A 135 11.10 13.39 -6.56
C SER A 135 9.76 13.13 -5.89
N VAL A 136 8.73 13.78 -6.42
CA VAL A 136 7.33 13.53 -6.10
C VAL A 136 6.57 13.44 -7.40
N GLU A 137 6.22 12.23 -7.80
CA GLU A 137 5.53 11.94 -9.06
C GLU A 137 4.09 11.54 -8.80
N ASN A 138 3.14 12.00 -9.62
CA ASN A 138 1.72 11.64 -9.48
C ASN A 138 1.28 10.71 -10.62
N PHE A 139 1.01 9.46 -10.26
CA PHE A 139 0.51 8.40 -11.14
C PHE A 139 -1.02 8.22 -11.05
N GLY A 140 -1.74 9.13 -10.40
CA GLY A 140 -3.19 9.03 -10.20
C GLY A 140 -3.98 8.93 -11.52
N SER A 141 -3.47 9.50 -12.61
CA SER A 141 -4.08 9.44 -13.95
C SER A 141 -4.13 8.02 -14.55
N HIS A 142 -3.30 7.09 -14.06
CA HIS A 142 -3.30 5.71 -14.53
C HIS A 142 -4.40 4.86 -13.87
N TYR A 143 -4.80 5.22 -12.65
CA TYR A 143 -5.75 4.43 -11.86
C TYR A 143 -7.15 4.29 -12.47
N PRO A 144 -7.74 5.29 -13.15
CA PRO A 144 -9.04 5.11 -13.80
C PRO A 144 -9.05 3.98 -14.82
N ARG A 145 -7.96 3.78 -15.57
CA ARG A 145 -7.85 2.62 -16.49
C ARG A 145 -7.69 1.32 -15.70
N THR A 146 -6.83 1.32 -14.68
CA THR A 146 -6.62 0.15 -13.81
C THR A 146 -7.92 -0.35 -13.20
N LEU A 147 -8.72 0.55 -12.63
CA LEU A 147 -9.99 0.23 -11.96
C LEU A 147 -11.05 -0.27 -12.94
N ARG A 148 -11.13 0.31 -14.15
CA ARG A 148 -11.99 -0.22 -15.23
C ARG A 148 -11.61 -1.63 -15.62
N GLU A 149 -10.32 -1.92 -15.76
CA GLU A 149 -9.85 -3.26 -16.12
C GLU A 149 -10.08 -4.28 -15.00
N TRP A 150 -9.90 -3.87 -13.74
CA TRP A 150 -10.25 -4.71 -12.60
C TRP A 150 -11.74 -5.01 -12.56
N GLY A 151 -12.61 -4.00 -12.74
CA GLY A 151 -14.05 -4.18 -12.84
C GLY A 151 -14.46 -5.08 -14.01
N ARG A 152 -13.89 -4.88 -15.20
CA ARG A 152 -14.15 -5.71 -16.39
C ARG A 152 -13.77 -7.17 -16.14
N ARG A 153 -12.56 -7.42 -15.62
CA ARG A 153 -12.09 -8.79 -15.32
C ARG A 153 -12.90 -9.45 -14.21
N PHE A 154 -13.29 -8.69 -13.18
CA PHE A 154 -14.16 -9.17 -12.12
C PHE A 154 -15.50 -9.65 -12.69
N SER A 155 -16.17 -8.82 -13.50
CA SER A 155 -17.45 -9.17 -14.11
C SER A 155 -17.34 -10.37 -15.06
N GLN A 156 -16.27 -10.47 -15.84
CA GLN A 156 -16.06 -11.58 -16.78
C GLN A 156 -15.82 -12.93 -16.09
N ASN A 157 -15.17 -12.92 -14.93
CA ASN A 157 -14.85 -14.15 -14.19
C ASN A 157 -15.88 -14.46 -13.09
N TRP A 158 -16.86 -13.58 -12.87
CA TRP A 158 -17.91 -13.81 -11.89
C TRP A 158 -18.75 -15.02 -12.27
N GLY A 159 -18.87 -16.00 -11.36
CA GLY A 159 -19.58 -17.26 -11.63
C GLY A 159 -18.72 -18.36 -12.26
N ASN A 160 -17.45 -18.11 -12.60
CA ASN A 160 -16.51 -19.16 -13.00
C ASN A 160 -16.38 -20.22 -11.89
N GLU A 161 -16.42 -21.50 -12.24
CA GLU A 161 -16.46 -22.61 -11.27
C GLU A 161 -15.27 -22.61 -10.29
N GLU A 162 -14.06 -22.36 -10.80
CA GLU A 162 -12.85 -22.31 -9.98
C GLU A 162 -12.90 -21.13 -9.01
N VAL A 163 -13.31 -19.95 -9.49
CA VAL A 163 -13.48 -18.74 -8.67
C VAL A 163 -14.53 -18.97 -7.59
N MET A 164 -15.69 -19.53 -7.95
CA MET A 164 -16.78 -19.77 -7.02
C MET A 164 -16.42 -20.84 -5.98
N THR A 165 -15.69 -21.88 -6.37
CA THR A 165 -15.18 -22.91 -5.46
C THR A 165 -14.16 -22.32 -4.48
N SER A 166 -13.23 -21.50 -4.97
CA SER A 166 -12.25 -20.80 -4.13
C SER A 166 -12.93 -19.84 -3.15
N LEU A 167 -13.95 -19.10 -3.61
CA LEU A 167 -14.73 -18.19 -2.78
C LEU A 167 -15.54 -18.96 -1.72
N ALA A 168 -16.14 -20.09 -2.08
CA ALA A 168 -16.85 -20.97 -1.16
C ALA A 168 -15.94 -21.47 -0.03
N LYS A 169 -14.70 -21.85 -0.37
CA LYS A 169 -13.70 -22.34 0.58
C LYS A 169 -13.19 -21.24 1.51
N SER A 170 -12.86 -20.08 0.96
CA SER A 170 -12.27 -18.97 1.71
C SER A 170 -13.27 -18.14 2.51
N GLN A 171 -14.51 -18.03 2.01
CA GLN A 171 -15.58 -17.20 2.59
C GLN A 171 -16.93 -17.93 2.58
N PRO A 172 -17.05 -19.09 3.27
CA PRO A 172 -18.25 -19.94 3.19
C PRO A 172 -19.54 -19.23 3.59
N GLN A 173 -19.46 -18.20 4.43
CA GLN A 173 -20.63 -17.41 4.84
C GLN A 173 -21.30 -16.65 3.69
N LEU A 174 -20.57 -16.33 2.62
CA LEU A 174 -21.14 -15.63 1.45
C LEU A 174 -22.19 -16.49 0.74
N LEU A 175 -22.06 -17.81 0.81
CA LEU A 175 -22.98 -18.76 0.18
C LEU A 175 -24.07 -19.26 1.14
N ARG A 176 -23.82 -19.18 2.46
CA ARG A 176 -24.78 -19.65 3.47
C ARG A 176 -25.86 -18.63 3.83
N VAL A 177 -25.55 -17.34 3.71
CA VAL A 177 -26.49 -16.27 4.05
C VAL A 177 -27.20 -15.77 2.78
N PRO A 178 -28.54 -15.86 2.69
CA PRO A 178 -29.28 -15.35 1.54
C PRO A 178 -28.91 -13.90 1.21
N GLY A 179 -28.61 -13.62 -0.06
CA GLY A 179 -28.24 -12.29 -0.54
C GLY A 179 -26.82 -11.81 -0.19
N ALA A 180 -26.05 -12.54 0.62
CA ALA A 180 -24.69 -12.11 1.01
C ALA A 180 -23.70 -12.11 -0.18
N LEU A 181 -23.78 -13.12 -1.05
CA LEU A 181 -22.98 -13.17 -2.28
C LEU A 181 -23.28 -11.98 -3.20
N GLU A 182 -24.55 -11.64 -3.37
CA GLU A 182 -24.96 -10.51 -4.20
C GLU A 182 -24.51 -9.18 -3.59
N ALA A 183 -24.67 -9.01 -2.28
CA ALA A 183 -24.15 -7.84 -1.57
C ALA A 183 -22.62 -7.73 -1.67
N PHE A 184 -21.90 -8.86 -1.66
CA PHE A 184 -20.45 -8.88 -1.89
C PHE A 184 -20.11 -8.39 -3.30
N LYS A 185 -20.79 -8.91 -4.33
CA LYS A 185 -20.60 -8.48 -5.73
C LYS A 185 -20.80 -6.99 -5.91
N ARG A 186 -21.96 -6.49 -5.44
CA ARG A 186 -22.34 -5.08 -5.56
C ARG A 186 -21.39 -4.13 -4.83
N LYS A 187 -20.79 -4.58 -3.71
CA LYS A 187 -19.75 -3.79 -3.02
C LYS A 187 -18.50 -3.61 -3.89
N TRP A 188 -18.05 -4.65 -4.56
CA TRP A 188 -16.89 -4.53 -5.45
C TRP A 188 -17.20 -3.72 -6.71
N GLU A 189 -18.36 -3.95 -7.34
CA GLU A 189 -18.78 -3.14 -8.50
C GLU A 189 -18.87 -1.66 -8.17
N TYR A 190 -19.42 -1.31 -7.00
CA TYR A 190 -19.45 0.07 -6.54
C TYR A 190 -18.05 0.61 -6.24
N LEU A 191 -17.18 -0.17 -5.60
CA LEU A 191 -15.79 0.27 -5.31
C LEU A 191 -15.06 0.70 -6.58
N TRP A 192 -15.15 -0.10 -7.65
CA TRP A 192 -14.45 0.21 -8.89
C TRP A 192 -14.88 1.55 -9.48
N ALA A 193 -16.19 1.77 -9.61
CA ALA A 193 -16.72 3.03 -10.11
C ALA A 193 -16.43 4.20 -9.16
N TYR A 194 -16.59 4.00 -7.85
CA TYR A 194 -16.32 5.00 -6.81
C TYR A 194 -14.88 5.50 -6.87
N ALA A 195 -13.91 4.58 -6.87
CA ALA A 195 -12.50 4.92 -6.92
C ALA A 195 -12.11 5.50 -8.30
N GLU A 196 -12.68 4.98 -9.39
CA GLU A 196 -12.37 5.46 -10.75
C GLU A 196 -12.71 6.93 -10.87
N VAL A 197 -13.92 7.32 -10.44
CA VAL A 197 -14.36 8.71 -10.44
C VAL A 197 -13.51 9.56 -9.50
N GLY A 198 -13.10 9.01 -8.34
CA GLY A 198 -12.20 9.69 -7.41
C GLY A 198 -10.88 10.10 -8.05
N TYR A 199 -10.23 9.16 -8.75
CA TYR A 199 -8.99 9.41 -9.48
C TYR A 199 -9.20 10.28 -10.72
N ALA A 200 -10.23 10.00 -11.53
CA ALA A 200 -10.51 10.74 -12.77
C ALA A 200 -10.85 12.22 -12.53
N ARG A 201 -11.39 12.55 -11.35
CA ARG A 201 -11.71 13.92 -10.92
C ARG A 201 -10.67 14.54 -9.99
N ALA A 202 -9.52 13.89 -9.81
CA ALA A 202 -8.44 14.33 -8.93
C ALA A 202 -8.87 14.58 -7.47
N TYR A 203 -9.94 13.93 -7.01
CA TYR A 203 -10.27 13.86 -5.57
C TYR A 203 -9.39 12.84 -4.83
N THR A 204 -8.73 11.97 -5.60
CA THR A 204 -7.73 11.02 -5.14
C THR A 204 -6.58 11.03 -6.15
N SER A 205 -5.35 10.98 -5.65
CA SER A 205 -4.12 10.90 -6.44
C SER A 205 -3.27 9.73 -5.95
N MET A 206 -2.23 9.40 -6.70
CA MET A 206 -1.30 8.33 -6.36
C MET A 206 0.11 8.89 -6.47
N HIS A 207 0.70 9.31 -5.35
CA HIS A 207 2.03 9.88 -5.37
C HIS A 207 3.10 8.82 -5.13
N HIS A 208 4.24 8.98 -5.78
CA HIS A 208 5.47 8.26 -5.52
C HIS A 208 6.46 9.27 -4.96
N PHE A 209 6.86 9.07 -3.71
CA PHE A 209 7.84 9.91 -3.02
C PHE A 209 9.18 9.21 -3.04
N THR A 210 10.15 9.83 -3.68
CA THR A 210 11.54 9.36 -3.67
C THR A 210 12.33 10.23 -2.71
N PHE A 211 13.00 9.59 -1.76
CA PHE A 211 13.89 10.21 -0.80
C PHE A 211 15.30 9.67 -0.97
N MET A 212 16.30 10.50 -0.69
CA MET A 212 17.71 10.12 -0.63
C MET A 212 18.37 10.67 0.63
N ARG A 213 19.41 9.97 1.11
CA ARG A 213 20.34 10.51 2.11
C ARG A 213 21.51 11.21 1.42
N PRO A 214 22.00 12.33 1.99
CA PRO A 214 23.14 13.05 1.42
C PRO A 214 24.37 12.14 1.24
N GLU A 215 25.16 12.47 0.23
CA GLU A 215 26.24 11.70 -0.43
C GLU A 215 25.83 10.86 -1.65
N PHE A 216 24.60 10.98 -2.16
CA PHE A 216 24.36 10.63 -3.56
C PHE A 216 25.12 11.63 -4.43
N VAL A 217 26.35 11.27 -4.81
CA VAL A 217 27.05 11.95 -5.89
C VAL A 217 26.19 11.70 -7.12
N SER A 218 25.34 12.66 -7.48
CA SER A 218 24.85 12.71 -8.85
C SER A 218 26.11 12.81 -9.69
N VAL A 219 26.52 11.69 -10.28
CA VAL A 219 27.51 11.76 -11.34
C VAL A 219 26.90 12.75 -12.34
N PRO A 220 27.54 13.89 -12.61
CA PRO A 220 27.03 14.80 -13.61
C PRO A 220 26.76 14.00 -14.87
N CYS A 221 25.57 14.16 -15.47
CA CYS A 221 25.42 13.74 -16.85
C CYS A 221 26.36 14.63 -17.66
N ASP A 222 27.48 14.07 -18.12
CA ASP A 222 28.28 14.65 -19.20
C ASP A 222 27.46 14.72 -20.49
#